data_AF-N9D8X8-F1
#
_entry.id   AF-N9D8X8-F1
#
_cell.length_a   1.000
_cell.length_b   1.000
_cell.length_c   1.000
_cell.angle_alpha   90.00
_cell.angle_beta   90.00
_cell.angle_gamma   90.00
#
_symmetry.space_group_name_H-M   'P 1'
#
loop_
_entity.id
_entity.type
_entity.pdbx_description
1 polymer ?
#
loop_
_entity_poly.entity_id
_entity_poly.type
_entity_poly.pdbx_seq_one_letter_code
_entity_poly.pdbx_strand_id
1 'polypeptide(L)' 'MKKTNETNLDYLNNIIDDFKDTKEKPSKILIGYKIYAELMNDAKFKSEILESALDPNKRKYRKLKIKITQDEYQLKIE' A
#
# COMPACT_ATOMS: atom_id res chain seq x y z
N MET A 1 8.79 -18.73 -21.11
CA MET A 1 9.22 -17.77 -20.05
C MET A 1 8.01 -16.92 -19.70
N LYS A 2 7.42 -17.09 -18.52
CA LYS A 2 6.31 -16.20 -18.09
C LYS A 2 6.94 -14.85 -17.76
N LYS A 3 6.69 -13.83 -18.58
CA LYS A 3 6.88 -12.44 -18.18
C LYS A 3 5.99 -12.26 -16.95
N THR A 4 6.58 -12.05 -15.78
CA THR A 4 5.83 -11.68 -14.58
C THR A 4 5.20 -10.33 -14.89
N ASN A 5 3.88 -10.31 -15.09
CA ASN A 5 3.13 -9.05 -15.08
C ASN A 5 3.18 -8.56 -13.64
N GLU A 6 4.05 -7.60 -13.36
CA GLU A 6 4.20 -7.01 -12.03
C GLU A 6 2.86 -6.40 -11.60
N THR A 7 2.36 -6.82 -10.44
CA THR A 7 1.07 -6.33 -9.93
C THR A 7 1.27 -5.00 -9.18
N ASN A 8 0.20 -4.21 -9.03
CA ASN A 8 0.24 -3.01 -8.19
C ASN A 8 0.66 -3.31 -6.73
N LEU A 9 0.44 -4.54 -6.26
CA LEU A 9 0.89 -4.99 -4.95
C LEU A 9 2.41 -5.23 -4.92
N ASP A 10 2.97 -5.83 -5.96
CA ASP A 10 4.42 -6.02 -6.08
C ASP A 10 5.12 -4.66 -6.12
N TYR A 11 4.60 -3.74 -6.92
CA TYR A 11 5.11 -2.38 -7.01
C TYR A 11 5.03 -1.64 -5.66
N LEU A 12 3.90 -1.71 -4.95
CA LEU A 12 3.78 -1.14 -3.60
C LEU A 12 4.82 -1.73 -2.64
N ASN A 13 5.02 -3.05 -2.68
CA ASN A 13 5.99 -3.71 -1.81
C ASN A 13 7.41 -3.28 -2.10
N ASN A 14 7.77 -3.15 -3.38
CA ASN A 14 9.08 -2.65 -3.80
C ASN A 14 9.32 -1.23 -3.29
N ILE A 15 8.37 -0.30 -3.45
CA ILE A 15 8.53 1.07 -2.91
C ILE A 15 8.70 1.07 -1.38
N ILE A 16 7.94 0.23 -0.66
CA ILE A 16 8.07 0.14 0.80
C ILE A 16 9.46 -0.38 1.20
N ASP A 17 9.98 -1.36 0.48
CA ASP A 17 11.28 -1.95 0.77
C ASP A 17 12.43 -1.00 0.40
N ASP A 18 12.38 -0.36 -0.76
CA ASP A 18 13.31 0.71 -1.15
C ASP A 18 13.35 1.85 -0.13
N PHE A 19 12.20 2.23 0.43
CA PHE A 19 12.13 3.30 1.43
C PHE A 19 12.76 2.89 2.77
N LYS A 20 12.65 1.62 3.18
CA LYS A 20 13.28 1.14 4.44
C LYS A 20 14.79 1.22 4.42
N ASP A 21 15.38 1.18 3.23
CA ASP A 21 16.83 1.28 3.04
C ASP A 21 17.31 2.73 3.10
N THR A 22 16.39 3.70 3.18
CA THR A 22 16.71 5.11 3.43
C THR A 22 16.86 5.41 4.92
N LYS A 23 17.50 6.54 5.27
CA LYS A 23 17.55 7.03 6.67
C LYS A 23 16.25 7.70 7.12
N GLU A 24 15.26 7.81 6.24
CA GLU A 24 13.99 8.47 6.53
C GLU A 24 13.03 7.48 7.20
N LYS A 25 12.18 7.98 8.11
CA LYS A 25 11.16 7.16 8.77
C LYS A 25 9.83 7.37 8.08
N PRO A 26 9.35 6.40 7.28
CA PRO A 26 8.07 6.54 6.62
C PRO A 26 6.96 6.55 7.67
N SER A 27 6.08 7.51 7.57
CA SER A 27 4.92 7.69 8.45
C SER A 27 3.65 7.07 7.86
N LYS A 28 3.51 7.08 6.52
CA LYS A 28 2.29 6.68 5.82
C LYS A 28 2.51 6.34 4.34
N ILE A 29 1.54 5.63 3.78
CA ILE A 29 1.38 5.35 2.36
C ILE A 29 0.21 6.21 1.87
N LEU A 30 0.47 7.07 0.88
CA LEU A 30 -0.58 7.75 0.12
C LEU A 30 -1.00 6.87 -1.05
N ILE A 31 -2.28 6.50 -1.10
CA ILE A 31 -2.82 5.61 -2.13
C ILE A 31 -4.04 6.27 -2.76
N GLY A 32 -4.04 6.35 -4.09
CA GLY A 32 -5.16 6.82 -4.86
C GLY A 32 -6.34 5.86 -4.81
N TYR A 33 -7.56 6.37 -4.92
CA TYR A 33 -8.75 5.57 -4.65
C TYR A 33 -8.93 4.38 -5.63
N LYS A 34 -8.49 4.49 -6.90
CA LYS A 34 -8.56 3.37 -7.86
C LYS A 34 -7.53 2.29 -7.52
N ILE A 35 -6.29 2.68 -7.23
CA ILE A 35 -5.23 1.74 -6.81
C ILE A 35 -5.64 1.03 -5.52
N TYR A 36 -6.20 1.74 -4.55
CA TYR A 36 -6.68 1.10 -3.32
C TYR A 36 -7.77 0.05 -3.59
N ALA A 37 -8.74 0.36 -4.46
CA ALA A 37 -9.78 -0.59 -4.85
C ALA A 37 -9.19 -1.84 -5.54
N GLU A 38 -8.20 -1.67 -6.40
CA GLU A 38 -7.50 -2.77 -7.05
C GLU A 38 -6.72 -3.63 -6.06
N LEU A 39 -5.96 -3.01 -5.13
CA LEU A 39 -5.20 -3.72 -4.09
C LEU A 39 -6.12 -4.51 -3.14
N MET A 40 -7.32 -4.00 -2.85
CA MET A 40 -8.31 -4.71 -2.01
C MET A 40 -8.88 -5.99 -2.67
N ASN A 41 -8.63 -6.22 -3.96
CA ASN A 41 -8.93 -7.52 -4.61
C ASN A 41 -7.89 -8.59 -4.28
N ASP A 42 -6.70 -8.21 -3.82
CA ASP A 42 -5.71 -9.17 -3.31
C ASP A 42 -6.08 -9.62 -1.89
N ALA A 43 -6.22 -10.93 -1.70
CA ALA A 43 -6.68 -11.49 -0.43
C ALA A 43 -5.71 -11.21 0.73
N LYS A 44 -4.40 -11.21 0.47
CA LYS A 44 -3.36 -11.01 1.48
C LYS A 44 -3.33 -9.55 1.91
N PHE A 45 -3.32 -8.63 0.95
CA PHE A 45 -3.42 -7.19 1.22
C PHE A 45 -4.69 -6.88 2.01
N LYS A 46 -5.85 -7.36 1.55
CA LYS A 46 -7.14 -7.12 2.20
C LYS A 46 -7.18 -7.63 3.64
N SER A 47 -6.70 -8.85 3.91
CA SER A 47 -6.65 -9.41 5.26
C SER A 47 -5.79 -8.54 6.18
N GLU A 48 -4.57 -8.19 5.75
CA GLU A 48 -3.66 -7.36 6.55
C GLU A 48 -4.26 -5.98 6.88
N ILE A 49 -4.91 -5.34 5.89
CA ILE A 49 -5.60 -4.07 6.08
C ILE A 49 -6.73 -4.17 7.10
N LEU A 50 -7.61 -5.16 6.96
CA LEU A 50 -8.79 -5.29 7.81
C LEU A 50 -8.44 -5.70 9.23
N GLU A 51 -7.37 -6.49 9.41
CA GLU A 51 -6.89 -6.94 10.71
C GLU A 51 -6.06 -5.87 11.45
N SER A 52 -5.50 -4.90 10.72
CA SER A 52 -4.66 -3.86 11.32
C SER A 52 -5.41 -2.91 12.28
N ALA A 53 -6.69 -2.64 12.01
CA ALA A 53 -7.56 -1.80 12.85
C ALA A 53 -9.04 -1.92 12.45
N LEU A 54 -9.92 -1.88 13.45
CA LEU A 54 -11.37 -1.76 13.25
C LEU A 54 -11.73 -0.41 12.61
N ASP A 55 -11.10 0.68 13.07
CA ASP A 55 -11.28 2.03 12.51
C ASP A 55 -10.58 2.14 11.15
N PRO A 56 -11.31 2.39 10.05
CA PRO A 56 -10.74 2.52 8.71
C PRO A 56 -9.61 3.56 8.62
N ASN A 57 -9.69 4.66 9.38
CA ASN A 57 -8.71 5.74 9.35
C ASN A 57 -7.41 5.41 10.10
N LYS A 58 -7.37 4.28 10.82
CA LYS A 58 -6.21 3.80 11.57
C LYS A 58 -5.57 2.57 10.92
N ARG A 59 -6.12 2.08 9.81
CA ARG A 59 -5.61 0.90 9.12
C ARG A 59 -4.20 1.11 8.60
N LYS A 60 -3.45 0.03 8.60
CA LYS A 60 -2.03 -0.02 8.23
C LYS A 60 -1.77 -1.18 7.31
N TYR A 61 -0.77 -1.00 6.44
CA TYR A 61 -0.14 -2.05 5.68
C TYR A 61 1.35 -2.02 5.96
N ARG A 62 1.94 -3.18 6.26
CA ARG A 62 3.35 -3.34 6.65
C ARG A 62 3.78 -2.34 7.73
N LYS A 63 2.89 -2.10 8.70
CA LYS A 63 3.01 -1.14 9.83
C LYS A 63 2.97 0.36 9.44
N LEU A 64 2.80 0.70 8.17
CA LEU A 64 2.62 2.08 7.70
C LEU A 64 1.14 2.42 7.61
N LYS A 65 0.77 3.62 8.05
CA LYS A 65 -0.62 4.10 7.95
C LYS A 65 -1.02 4.24 6.49
N ILE A 66 -2.22 3.78 6.11
CA ILE A 66 -2.77 4.08 4.79
C ILE A 66 -3.58 5.36 4.84
N LYS A 67 -3.36 6.24 3.87
CA LYS A 67 -4.21 7.40 3.58
C LYS A 67 -4.68 7.29 2.14
N ILE A 68 -5.98 7.05 1.97
CA ILE A 68 -6.63 7.08 0.66
C ILE A 68 -6.77 8.55 0.24
N THR A 69 -6.42 8.86 -1.01
CA THR A 69 -6.50 10.21 -1.58
C THR A 69 -7.51 10.27 -2.72
N GLN A 70 -7.85 11.49 -3.13
CA GLN A 70 -8.76 11.73 -4.27
C GLN A 70 -8.05 11.57 -5.62
N ASP A 71 -6.72 11.56 -5.64
CA ASP A 71 -5.94 11.26 -6.83
C ASP A 71 -6.22 9.81 -7.25
N GLU A 72 -6.44 9.55 -8.54
CA GLU A 72 -6.93 8.24 -8.96
C GLU A 72 -5.88 7.14 -8.75
N TYR A 73 -4.64 7.42 -9.15
CA TYR A 73 -3.55 6.44 -9.28
C TYR A 73 -2.32 6.76 -8.42
N GLN A 74 -2.46 7.59 -7.40
CA GLN A 74 -1.34 7.93 -6.53
C GLN A 74 -0.81 6.69 -5.79
N LEU A 75 0.52 6.56 -5.73
CA LEU A 75 1.19 5.58 -4.86
C LEU A 75 2.51 6.17 -4.40
N LYS A 76 2.60 6.54 -3.12
CA LYS A 76 3.77 7.24 -2.56
C LYS A 76 3.96 6.90 -1.07
N ILE A 77 5.21 6.88 -0.64
CA ILE A 77 5.59 6.82 0.78
C ILE A 77 5.96 8.22 1.28
N GLU A 78 5.49 8.58 2.48
CA GLU A 78 5.76 9.85 3.19
C GLU A 78 6.08 9.63 4.66
#